data_AF-A0A6A5RR52-F1
#
_entry.id   AF-A0A6A5RR52-F1
#
_cell.length_a   1.000
_cell.length_b   1.000
_cell.length_c   1.000
_cell.angle_alpha   90.00
_cell.angle_beta   90.00
_cell.angle_gamma   90.00
#
_symmetry.space_group_name_H-M   'P 1'
#
loop_
_entity.id
_entity.type
_entity.pdbx_description
1 polymer ?
#
loop_
_entity_poly.entity_id
_entity_poly.type
_entity_poly.pdbx_seq_one_letter_code
_entity_poly.pdbx_strand_id
1 'polypeptide(L)'
;MASLKPDVTARKPVSHDDYLPSRVPPALNLLQSFEHDPALVGIHPRLSAMRISKIAPSAPLARELVRPIKTGQRPLFRVVPPLMWRTRFAALHTPVADRSLLASLDVEVASYTSYAVSIQSVDLSMLGGDMEPLAAVGAATPCSPGDQLSYLYKATPDLGPDGTPALGSKGHTLTVRILADVHVGPLCTPRVAITWRTPVDFAPEHDTQERGAPSAAANVTLTMTGPCRVKVGTPFHWSLFILNRSASAQRLGIIVLPKRKHTPTHRPSSSAAVPASHGASTALLAPAVQDSNAVYARQKSARAEPAQLVCLTTELRLGPLAPGACYTAEVGFVALAAGALAVECVRVVDLGTGGVVDVREVAGVVAVEEEEEEEV
;
A
#
# COMPACT_ATOMS: atom_id res chain seq x y z
N MET A 1 43.49 -13.92 3.00
CA MET A 1 42.65 -15.14 3.17
C MET A 1 41.98 -15.43 1.84
N ALA A 2 42.26 -16.58 1.24
CA ALA A 2 41.67 -17.00 -0.04
C ALA A 2 40.30 -17.66 0.22
N SER A 3 39.27 -17.24 -0.52
CA SER A 3 37.93 -17.80 -0.45
C SER A 3 37.64 -18.54 -1.75
N LEU A 4 37.63 -19.87 -1.70
CA LEU A 4 37.20 -20.72 -2.80
C LEU A 4 35.67 -20.80 -2.79
N LYS A 5 35.04 -20.38 -3.90
CA LYS A 5 33.61 -20.63 -4.13
C LYS A 5 33.45 -22.04 -4.72
N PRO A 6 32.48 -22.84 -4.25
CA PRO A 6 32.23 -24.14 -4.86
C PRO A 6 31.58 -23.96 -6.24
N ASP A 7 31.99 -24.79 -7.18
CA ASP A 7 31.41 -24.92 -8.52
C ASP A 7 30.02 -25.56 -8.43
N VAL A 8 29.03 -24.96 -9.10
CA VAL A 8 27.59 -25.33 -9.00
C VAL A 8 27.23 -26.48 -9.94
N THR A 9 28.20 -27.10 -10.62
CA THR A 9 27.94 -28.10 -11.66
C THR A 9 28.43 -29.52 -11.38
N ALA A 10 28.57 -29.92 -10.11
CA ALA A 10 28.85 -31.31 -9.75
C ALA A 10 27.58 -32.06 -9.30
N ARG A 11 27.18 -33.10 -10.06
CA ARG A 11 26.15 -34.06 -9.64
C ARG A 11 26.58 -34.76 -8.36
N LYS A 12 25.74 -34.74 -7.31
CA LYS A 12 26.03 -35.40 -6.02
C LYS A 12 26.08 -36.94 -6.20
N PRO A 13 27.19 -37.62 -5.84
CA PRO A 13 27.07 -39.01 -5.44
C PRO A 13 26.40 -39.06 -4.06
N VAL A 14 25.56 -40.08 -3.85
CA VAL A 14 24.92 -40.39 -2.58
C VAL A 14 26.02 -40.61 -1.54
N SER A 15 26.26 -39.65 -0.64
CA SER A 15 27.18 -39.85 0.47
C SER A 15 26.48 -40.71 1.52
N HIS A 16 26.96 -41.94 1.70
CA HIS A 16 26.74 -42.65 2.94
C HIS A 16 27.36 -41.79 4.05
N ASP A 17 26.51 -41.22 4.90
CA ASP A 17 26.94 -40.51 6.11
C ASP A 17 27.40 -41.58 7.11
N ASP A 18 28.64 -42.06 6.92
CA ASP A 18 29.31 -43.03 7.80
C ASP A 18 29.72 -42.33 9.10
N TYR A 19 28.73 -41.99 9.92
CA TYR A 19 28.99 -41.57 11.29
C TYR A 19 29.53 -42.75 12.11
N LEU A 20 30.43 -42.44 13.06
CA LEU A 20 30.94 -43.43 14.00
C LEU A 20 29.77 -44.07 14.79
N PRO A 21 29.73 -45.40 14.89
CA PRO A 21 28.73 -46.08 15.72
C PRO A 21 28.89 -45.67 17.19
N SER A 22 27.75 -45.47 17.86
CA SER A 22 27.71 -45.00 19.25
C SER A 22 28.51 -45.93 20.17
N ARG A 23 29.28 -45.33 21.10
CA ARG A 23 30.15 -46.00 22.10
C ARG A 23 31.50 -46.53 21.60
N VAL A 24 31.93 -46.19 20.39
CA VAL A 24 33.32 -46.42 19.97
C VAL A 24 34.19 -45.23 20.41
N PRO A 25 35.33 -45.47 21.10
CA PRO A 25 36.21 -44.37 21.49
C PRO A 25 36.73 -43.64 20.24
N PRO A 26 36.79 -42.29 20.27
CA PRO A 26 37.25 -41.52 19.13
C PRO A 26 38.71 -41.85 18.83
N ALA A 27 39.05 -41.90 17.54
CA ALA A 27 40.41 -42.13 17.09
C ALA A 27 41.38 -41.09 17.67
N LEU A 28 42.56 -41.54 18.12
CA LEU A 28 43.62 -40.68 18.67
C LEU A 28 44.10 -39.64 17.64
N ASN A 29 43.98 -39.95 16.35
CA ASN A 29 44.19 -39.05 15.24
C ASN A 29 42.83 -38.73 14.57
N LEU A 30 42.41 -37.47 14.62
CA LEU A 30 41.14 -37.03 14.02
C LEU A 30 41.18 -36.98 12.49
N LEU A 31 42.36 -37.04 11.88
CA LEU A 31 42.54 -37.10 10.43
C LEU A 31 42.87 -38.51 9.93
N GLN A 32 42.67 -39.54 10.76
CA GLN A 32 42.99 -40.93 10.41
C GLN A 32 42.23 -41.42 9.17
N SER A 33 41.03 -40.90 8.89
CA SER A 33 40.27 -41.23 7.68
C SER A 33 40.98 -40.88 6.38
N PHE A 34 41.91 -39.91 6.40
CA PHE A 34 42.69 -39.49 5.22
C PHE A 34 43.96 -40.31 5.03
N GLU A 35 44.28 -41.24 5.92
CA GLU A 35 45.54 -41.99 5.90
C GLU A 35 45.70 -42.86 4.66
N HIS A 36 44.59 -43.23 4.01
CA HIS A 36 44.60 -44.09 2.81
C HIS A 36 44.15 -43.33 1.55
N ASP A 37 44.12 -42.00 1.60
CA ASP A 37 43.74 -41.18 0.46
C ASP A 37 44.89 -41.17 -0.58
N PRO A 38 44.69 -41.74 -1.79
CA PRO A 38 45.71 -41.78 -2.82
C PRO A 38 46.11 -40.37 -3.31
N ALA A 39 45.26 -39.36 -3.12
CA ALA A 39 45.58 -37.97 -3.47
C ALA A 39 46.67 -37.35 -2.58
N LEU A 40 46.94 -37.94 -1.42
CA LEU A 40 47.92 -37.41 -0.46
C LEU A 40 49.35 -37.94 -0.68
N VAL A 41 49.59 -38.77 -1.71
CA VAL A 41 50.94 -39.22 -2.15
C VAL A 41 51.83 -39.67 -0.97
N GLY A 42 51.26 -40.45 -0.05
CA GLY A 42 51.98 -40.98 1.12
C GLY A 42 52.22 -39.98 2.26
N ILE A 43 51.57 -38.81 2.25
CA ILE A 43 51.54 -37.89 3.39
C ILE A 43 50.45 -38.38 4.36
N HIS A 44 50.83 -38.57 5.63
CA HIS A 44 49.96 -39.09 6.68
C HIS A 44 49.59 -37.95 7.65
N PRO A 45 48.53 -37.16 7.37
CA PRO A 45 48.16 -36.02 8.19
C PRO A 45 47.76 -36.47 9.60
N ARG A 46 48.35 -35.84 10.62
CA ARG A 46 48.14 -36.21 12.02
C ARG A 46 47.67 -35.02 12.84
N LEU A 47 46.45 -35.13 13.36
CA LEU A 47 45.86 -34.19 14.31
C LEU A 47 45.42 -34.97 15.55
N SER A 48 46.17 -34.83 16.64
CA SER A 48 45.81 -35.51 17.88
C SER A 48 44.50 -34.99 18.43
N ALA A 49 43.57 -35.89 18.76
CA ALA A 49 42.31 -35.54 19.41
C ALA A 49 42.52 -34.80 20.74
N MET A 50 43.62 -35.09 21.46
CA MET A 50 43.96 -34.46 22.73
C MET A 50 44.39 -32.98 22.60
N ARG A 51 44.71 -32.52 21.38
CA ARG A 51 45.13 -31.13 21.12
C ARG A 51 43.95 -30.19 20.79
N ILE A 52 42.74 -30.71 20.65
CA ILE A 52 41.55 -29.89 20.42
C ILE A 52 40.89 -29.59 21.76
N SER A 53 41.21 -28.43 22.34
CA SER A 53 40.66 -27.98 23.63
C SER A 53 39.32 -27.26 23.51
N LYS A 54 38.96 -26.77 22.31
CA LYS A 54 37.74 -25.99 22.08
C LYS A 54 37.17 -26.29 20.70
N ILE A 55 36.04 -26.99 20.67
CA ILE A 55 35.20 -27.11 19.48
C ILE A 55 34.17 -25.98 19.60
N ALA A 56 34.30 -24.95 18.77
CA ALA A 56 33.26 -23.94 18.61
C ALA A 56 32.38 -24.41 17.45
N PRO A 57 31.23 -25.06 17.70
CA PRO A 57 30.31 -25.36 16.62
C PRO A 57 29.90 -24.02 15.99
N SER A 58 30.31 -23.77 14.75
CA SER A 58 29.61 -22.80 13.94
C SER A 58 28.17 -23.30 13.87
N ALA A 59 27.25 -22.49 14.41
CA ALA A 59 25.85 -22.87 14.53
C ALA A 59 25.40 -23.51 13.21
N PRO A 60 24.82 -24.72 13.23
CA PRO A 60 24.49 -25.40 11.99
C PRO A 60 23.57 -24.49 11.17
N LEU A 61 23.88 -24.38 9.89
CA LEU A 61 23.03 -23.80 8.84
C LEU A 61 21.63 -24.47 8.78
N ALA A 62 21.35 -25.44 9.66
CA ALA A 62 20.04 -26.06 9.87
C ALA A 62 18.96 -25.11 10.44
N ARG A 63 19.33 -23.96 11.03
CA ARG A 63 18.33 -22.93 11.38
C ARG A 63 17.61 -22.35 10.15
N GLU A 64 18.16 -22.52 8.95
CA GLU A 64 17.51 -22.10 7.72
C GLU A 64 16.53 -23.13 7.16
N LEU A 65 16.67 -24.42 7.54
CA LEU A 65 15.81 -25.52 7.09
C LEU A 65 14.69 -25.89 8.08
N VAL A 66 14.72 -25.36 9.31
CA VAL A 66 13.61 -25.46 10.26
C VAL A 66 13.05 -24.07 10.52
N ARG A 67 12.66 -23.38 9.45
CA ARG A 67 11.56 -22.43 9.60
C ARG A 67 10.31 -23.31 9.80
N PRO A 68 9.54 -23.13 10.89
CA PRO A 68 8.20 -23.65 10.93
C PRO A 68 7.52 -23.25 9.61
N ILE A 69 6.75 -24.14 8.99
CA ILE A 69 5.79 -23.74 7.97
C ILE A 69 4.77 -22.88 8.70
N LYS A 70 5.14 -21.62 8.99
CA LYS A 70 4.17 -20.54 9.10
C LYS A 70 3.45 -20.65 7.78
N THR A 71 2.15 -20.95 7.80
CA THR A 71 1.23 -20.74 6.67
C THR A 71 1.85 -19.66 5.80
N GLY A 72 2.40 -20.08 4.66
CA GLY A 72 3.35 -19.25 3.91
C GLY A 72 2.78 -17.85 3.83
N GLN A 73 3.61 -16.82 4.11
CA GLN A 73 3.21 -15.42 3.96
C GLN A 73 2.37 -15.35 2.70
N ARG A 74 1.04 -15.24 2.83
CA ARG A 74 0.15 -15.24 1.67
C ARG A 74 0.79 -14.24 0.72
N PRO A 75 1.09 -14.57 -0.55
CA PRO A 75 1.65 -13.57 -1.43
C PRO A 75 0.69 -12.37 -1.38
N LEU A 76 1.18 -11.25 -0.86
CA LEU A 76 0.39 -10.06 -0.56
C LEU A 76 0.54 -9.14 -1.75
N PHE A 77 -0.54 -8.93 -2.49
CA PHE A 77 -0.52 -8.26 -3.78
C PHE A 77 -0.72 -6.75 -3.59
N ARG A 78 -0.11 -5.97 -4.49
CA ARG A 78 -0.23 -4.51 -4.44
C ARG A 78 -1.56 -4.10 -5.04
N VAL A 79 -2.48 -3.68 -4.17
CA VAL A 79 -3.76 -3.07 -4.53
C VAL A 79 -3.55 -1.62 -4.87
N VAL A 80 -4.16 -1.11 -5.93
CA VAL A 80 -4.00 0.28 -6.35
C VAL A 80 -5.35 0.85 -6.76
N PRO A 81 -5.70 2.08 -6.37
CA PRO A 81 -6.88 2.73 -6.91
C PRO A 81 -6.65 3.13 -8.38
N PRO A 82 -7.66 3.03 -9.26
CA PRO A 82 -7.58 3.50 -10.64
C PRO A 82 -7.28 4.99 -10.73
N LEU A 83 -7.86 5.75 -9.81
CA LEU A 83 -7.73 7.19 -9.69
C LEU A 83 -7.46 7.55 -8.23
N MET A 84 -6.50 8.44 -8.00
CA MET A 84 -6.31 9.14 -6.74
C MET A 84 -6.84 10.55 -6.92
N TRP A 85 -7.44 11.13 -5.89
CA TRP A 85 -7.94 12.50 -6.00
C TRP A 85 -7.83 13.24 -4.67
N ARG A 86 -7.76 14.56 -4.74
CA ARG A 86 -7.64 15.46 -3.58
C ARG A 86 -8.40 16.74 -3.86
N THR A 87 -9.19 17.19 -2.88
CA THR A 87 -9.82 18.51 -2.93
C THR A 87 -9.07 19.47 -2.00
N ARG A 88 -8.86 20.70 -2.46
CA ARG A 88 -8.34 21.83 -1.67
C ARG A 88 -9.25 23.02 -1.82
N PHE A 89 -9.33 23.82 -0.77
CA PHE A 89 -10.04 25.09 -0.79
C PHE A 89 -9.06 26.21 -0.41
N ALA A 90 -9.22 27.36 -1.04
CA ALA A 90 -8.48 28.57 -0.70
C ALA A 90 -9.45 29.75 -0.72
N ALA A 91 -9.36 30.63 0.28
CA ALA A 91 -10.14 31.86 0.28
C ALA A 91 -9.68 32.78 -0.86
N LEU A 92 -10.62 33.28 -1.66
CA LEU A 92 -10.33 34.31 -2.64
C LEU A 92 -10.16 35.65 -1.91
N HIS A 93 -9.07 36.37 -2.20
CA HIS A 93 -8.91 37.75 -1.75
C HIS A 93 -9.77 38.66 -2.64
N THR A 94 -11.07 38.61 -2.41
CA THR A 94 -12.09 39.45 -3.05
C THR A 94 -12.60 40.49 -2.04
N PRO A 95 -13.33 41.55 -2.47
CA PRO A 95 -13.84 42.57 -1.56
C PRO A 95 -14.70 41.96 -0.44
N VAL A 96 -14.79 42.65 0.71
CA VAL A 96 -15.34 42.21 2.01
C VAL A 96 -16.71 41.48 1.97
N ALA A 97 -17.48 41.63 0.88
CA ALA A 97 -18.78 40.99 0.69
C ALA A 97 -18.73 39.62 -0.02
N ASP A 98 -17.67 39.30 -0.77
CA ASP A 98 -17.58 38.04 -1.51
C ASP A 98 -16.96 36.95 -0.62
N ARG A 99 -17.79 36.04 -0.13
CA ARG A 99 -17.39 34.90 0.71
C ARG A 99 -16.98 33.67 -0.10
N SER A 100 -16.72 33.83 -1.40
CA SER A 100 -16.39 32.71 -2.28
C SER A 100 -15.04 32.07 -1.95
N LEU A 101 -14.96 30.76 -2.18
CA LEU A 101 -13.72 29.98 -2.10
C LEU A 101 -13.33 29.51 -3.49
N LEU A 102 -12.02 29.46 -3.75
CA LEU A 102 -11.47 28.70 -4.86
C LEU A 102 -11.37 27.24 -4.42
N ALA A 103 -12.08 26.35 -5.11
CA ALA A 103 -11.97 24.91 -4.93
C ALA A 103 -11.13 24.31 -6.07
N SER A 104 -10.15 23.49 -5.71
CA SER A 104 -9.34 22.71 -6.66
C SER A 104 -9.58 21.23 -6.39
N LEU A 105 -9.96 20.48 -7.42
CA LEU A 105 -9.97 19.02 -7.42
C LEU A 105 -8.81 18.53 -8.29
N ASP A 106 -7.80 17.96 -7.65
CA ASP A 106 -6.69 17.30 -8.33
C ASP A 106 -7.02 15.81 -8.47
N VAL A 107 -6.96 15.27 -9.68
CA VAL A 107 -7.15 13.86 -10.01
C VAL A 107 -5.86 13.33 -10.64
N GLU A 108 -5.37 12.19 -10.18
CA GLU A 108 -4.14 11.55 -10.65
C GLU A 108 -4.43 10.10 -11.03
N VAL A 109 -4.02 9.71 -12.24
CA VAL A 109 -3.97 8.29 -12.63
C VAL A 109 -2.71 7.68 -12.04
N ALA A 110 -2.85 6.59 -11.29
CA ALA A 110 -1.71 5.99 -10.62
C ALA A 110 -0.58 5.62 -11.61
N SER A 111 0.62 6.15 -11.39
CA SER A 111 1.78 6.08 -12.31
C SER A 111 2.40 4.69 -12.53
N TYR A 112 1.96 3.70 -11.77
CA TYR A 112 2.55 2.36 -11.72
C TYR A 112 1.55 1.29 -12.18
N THR A 113 0.63 1.71 -13.04
CA THR A 113 -0.42 0.87 -13.62
C THR A 113 -0.09 0.56 -15.07
N SER A 114 -0.64 -0.55 -15.57
CA SER A 114 -0.55 -0.93 -16.98
C SER A 114 -1.78 -0.52 -17.79
N TYR A 115 -2.75 0.15 -17.16
CA TYR A 115 -4.03 0.54 -17.76
C TYR A 115 -4.11 2.04 -18.01
N ALA A 116 -4.81 2.43 -19.07
CA ALA A 116 -5.22 3.82 -19.30
C ALA A 116 -6.59 4.08 -18.65
N VAL A 117 -6.91 5.35 -18.39
CA VAL A 117 -8.20 5.75 -17.84
C VAL A 117 -8.81 6.84 -18.72
N SER A 118 -10.08 6.72 -19.08
CA SER A 118 -10.83 7.80 -19.73
C SER A 118 -11.77 8.43 -18.71
N ILE A 119 -11.53 9.70 -18.37
CA ILE A 119 -12.41 10.44 -17.46
C ILE A 119 -13.61 10.94 -18.26
N GLN A 120 -14.78 10.38 -17.97
CA GLN A 120 -16.04 10.67 -18.67
C GLN A 120 -16.69 11.95 -18.16
N SER A 121 -16.77 12.11 -16.84
CA SER A 121 -17.28 13.35 -16.23
C SER A 121 -16.69 13.59 -14.85
N VAL A 122 -16.58 14.87 -14.50
CA VAL A 122 -16.21 15.35 -13.17
C VAL A 122 -17.16 16.48 -12.81
N ASP A 123 -18.04 16.21 -11.83
CA ASP A 123 -19.10 17.10 -11.43
C ASP A 123 -18.95 17.47 -9.96
N LEU A 124 -18.83 18.77 -9.68
CA LEU A 124 -18.83 19.32 -8.33
C LEU A 124 -20.14 20.09 -8.12
N SER A 125 -20.83 19.77 -7.03
CA SER A 125 -22.08 20.43 -6.64
C SER A 125 -22.08 20.70 -5.15
N MET A 126 -22.71 21.78 -4.72
CA MET A 126 -22.76 22.16 -3.31
C MET A 126 -24.20 22.26 -2.81
N LEU A 127 -24.42 21.85 -1.57
CA LEU A 127 -25.65 22.13 -0.83
C LEU A 127 -25.49 23.46 -0.09
N GLY A 128 -26.43 24.39 -0.31
CA GLY A 128 -26.40 25.73 0.30
C GLY A 128 -25.47 26.69 -0.43
N GLY A 129 -25.45 26.64 -1.76
CA GLY A 129 -24.74 27.58 -2.62
C GLY A 129 -24.30 26.93 -3.93
N ASP A 130 -23.50 27.64 -4.70
CA ASP A 130 -23.18 27.33 -6.09
C ASP A 130 -21.72 26.94 -6.31
N MET A 131 -21.49 26.10 -7.31
CA MET A 131 -20.16 25.69 -7.80
C MET A 131 -20.04 26.07 -9.28
N GLU A 132 -19.23 27.08 -9.58
CA GLU A 132 -19.00 27.54 -10.95
C GLU A 132 -17.64 27.05 -11.45
N PRO A 133 -17.57 26.29 -12.57
CA PRO A 133 -16.29 25.87 -13.14
C PRO A 133 -15.54 27.08 -13.71
N LEU A 134 -14.27 27.24 -13.32
CA LEU A 134 -13.40 28.33 -13.80
C LEU A 134 -12.70 28.02 -15.12
N ALA A 135 -12.72 26.75 -15.53
CA ALA A 135 -12.24 26.29 -16.82
C ALA A 135 -13.27 25.35 -17.43
N ALA A 136 -13.50 25.50 -18.74
CA ALA A 136 -14.32 24.55 -19.48
C ALA A 136 -13.57 23.22 -19.59
N VAL A 137 -14.12 22.17 -18.98
CA VAL A 137 -13.65 20.81 -19.19
C VAL A 137 -14.36 20.28 -20.42
N GLY A 138 -13.58 19.91 -21.44
CA GLY A 138 -14.10 19.27 -22.66
C GLY A 138 -14.59 17.85 -22.42
N ALA A 139 -14.92 17.16 -23.52
CA ALA A 139 -15.38 15.77 -23.55
C ALA A 139 -14.41 14.78 -22.86
N ALA A 140 -14.80 13.50 -22.84
CA ALA A 140 -14.06 12.40 -22.24
C ALA A 140 -12.55 12.52 -22.47
N THR A 141 -11.79 12.70 -21.38
CA THR A 141 -10.34 12.96 -21.46
C THR A 141 -9.59 11.65 -21.26
N PRO A 142 -8.89 11.12 -22.27
CA PRO A 142 -8.02 9.96 -22.09
C PRO A 142 -6.78 10.36 -21.29
N CYS A 143 -6.42 9.54 -20.31
CA CYS A 143 -5.33 9.75 -19.39
C CYS A 143 -4.44 8.51 -19.33
N SER A 144 -3.14 8.73 -19.44
CA SER A 144 -2.10 7.72 -19.29
C SER A 144 -1.71 7.55 -17.82
N PRO A 145 -1.08 6.43 -17.44
CA PRO A 145 -0.51 6.26 -16.10
C PRO A 145 0.43 7.43 -15.72
N GLY A 146 0.14 8.10 -14.62
CA GLY A 146 0.92 9.22 -14.09
C GLY A 146 0.42 10.59 -14.52
N ASP A 147 -0.60 10.67 -15.40
CA ASP A 147 -1.22 11.94 -15.74
C ASP A 147 -1.96 12.53 -14.53
N GLN A 148 -1.88 13.86 -14.41
CA GLN A 148 -2.56 14.62 -13.37
C GLN A 148 -3.44 15.71 -14.01
N LEU A 149 -4.69 15.76 -13.59
CA LEU A 149 -5.70 16.73 -14.02
C LEU A 149 -6.13 17.57 -12.82
N SER A 150 -6.22 18.89 -13.00
CA SER A 150 -6.70 19.80 -11.97
C SER A 150 -7.93 20.55 -12.46
N TYR A 151 -9.03 20.40 -11.73
CA TYR A 151 -10.30 21.06 -11.99
C TYR A 151 -10.50 22.20 -10.99
N LEU A 152 -10.73 23.40 -11.49
CA LEU A 152 -10.88 24.60 -10.67
C LEU A 152 -12.32 25.10 -10.71
N TYR A 153 -12.84 25.43 -9.53
CA TYR A 153 -14.19 25.95 -9.35
C TYR A 153 -14.19 27.14 -8.39
N LYS A 154 -15.11 28.07 -8.62
CA LYS A 154 -15.51 29.08 -7.64
C LYS A 154 -16.71 28.53 -6.86
N ALA A 155 -16.53 28.35 -5.56
CA ALA A 155 -17.59 27.96 -4.63
C ALA A 155 -18.17 29.20 -3.97
N THR A 156 -19.46 29.45 -4.13
CA THR A 156 -20.15 30.63 -3.58
C THR A 156 -21.24 30.15 -2.62
N PRO A 157 -21.21 30.50 -1.31
CA PRO A 157 -22.25 30.08 -0.40
C PRO A 157 -23.52 30.90 -0.58
N ASP A 158 -24.67 30.29 -0.32
CA ASP A 158 -25.90 31.05 -0.10
C ASP A 158 -25.73 31.94 1.13
N LEU A 159 -26.14 33.21 1.04
CA LEU A 159 -26.03 34.17 2.14
C LEU A 159 -27.40 34.41 2.80
N GLY A 160 -27.41 34.48 4.12
CA GLY A 160 -28.54 34.94 4.91
C GLY A 160 -28.71 36.47 4.89
N PRO A 161 -29.75 37.00 5.55
CA PRO A 161 -30.03 38.44 5.58
C PRO A 161 -28.88 39.26 6.20
N ASP A 162 -28.08 38.65 7.09
CA ASP A 162 -26.96 39.28 7.78
C ASP A 162 -25.64 39.20 6.97
N GLY A 163 -25.67 38.68 5.74
CA GLY A 163 -24.49 38.51 4.88
C GLY A 163 -23.55 37.37 5.29
N THR A 164 -23.98 36.52 6.25
CA THR A 164 -23.28 35.30 6.64
C THR A 164 -23.79 34.09 5.85
N PRO A 165 -22.99 33.01 5.69
CA PRO A 165 -23.45 31.79 5.02
C PRO A 165 -24.72 31.23 5.65
N ALA A 166 -25.75 30.95 4.84
CA ALA A 166 -27.11 30.65 5.26
C ALA A 166 -27.23 29.36 6.08
N LEU A 167 -26.31 28.41 5.87
CA LEU A 167 -26.26 27.14 6.61
C LEU A 167 -25.24 27.15 7.76
N GLY A 168 -24.65 28.31 8.08
CA GLY A 168 -23.59 28.45 9.08
C GLY A 168 -22.28 27.80 8.67
N SER A 169 -21.31 27.69 9.59
CA SER A 169 -19.93 27.26 9.30
C SER A 169 -19.75 25.79 8.90
N LYS A 170 -20.69 24.90 9.23
CA LYS A 170 -20.57 23.45 8.93
C LYS A 170 -21.75 22.87 8.16
N GLY A 171 -22.69 23.71 7.71
CA GLY A 171 -23.90 23.24 7.04
C GLY A 171 -23.75 23.07 5.52
N HIS A 172 -22.80 23.76 4.90
CA HIS A 172 -22.52 23.61 3.47
C HIS A 172 -21.82 22.28 3.19
N THR A 173 -22.29 21.55 2.18
CA THR A 173 -21.73 20.23 1.84
C THR A 173 -21.38 20.19 0.36
N LEU A 174 -20.10 20.01 0.03
CA LEU A 174 -19.65 19.71 -1.32
C LEU A 174 -19.91 18.23 -1.62
N THR A 175 -20.44 17.96 -2.81
CA THR A 175 -20.53 16.64 -3.43
C THR A 175 -19.65 16.62 -4.68
N VAL A 176 -18.67 15.73 -4.71
CA VAL A 176 -17.82 15.43 -5.88
C VAL A 176 -18.32 14.14 -6.52
N ARG A 177 -18.53 14.14 -7.83
CA ARG A 177 -18.84 12.94 -8.62
C ARG A 177 -17.82 12.80 -9.74
N ILE A 178 -17.23 11.63 -9.87
CA ILE A 178 -16.28 11.30 -10.94
C ILE A 178 -16.76 10.03 -11.61
N LEU A 179 -16.87 10.06 -12.93
CA LEU A 179 -17.14 8.89 -13.76
C LEU A 179 -15.95 8.67 -14.67
N ALA A 180 -15.42 7.45 -14.68
CA ALA A 180 -14.28 7.11 -15.52
C ALA A 180 -14.35 5.65 -15.99
N ASP A 181 -13.83 5.38 -17.18
CA ASP A 181 -13.65 4.03 -17.70
C ASP A 181 -12.17 3.65 -17.63
N VAL A 182 -11.88 2.48 -17.11
CA VAL A 182 -10.50 1.98 -16.91
C VAL A 182 -10.22 0.94 -17.99
N HIS A 183 -9.30 1.23 -18.90
CA HIS A 183 -8.93 0.35 -20.02
C HIS A 183 -7.81 -0.60 -19.60
N VAL A 184 -8.18 -1.73 -19.01
CA VAL A 184 -7.24 -2.77 -18.55
C VAL A 184 -6.72 -3.60 -19.71
N GLY A 185 -7.56 -3.84 -20.71
CA GLY A 185 -7.22 -4.58 -21.92
C GLY A 185 -8.34 -4.46 -22.96
N PRO A 186 -8.21 -5.13 -24.12
CA PRO A 186 -9.15 -4.99 -25.24
C PRO A 186 -10.60 -5.38 -24.89
N LEU A 187 -10.77 -6.30 -23.94
CA LEU A 187 -12.07 -6.85 -23.52
C LEU A 187 -12.48 -6.41 -22.10
N CYS A 188 -11.64 -5.65 -21.40
CA CYS A 188 -11.85 -5.26 -20.01
C CYS A 188 -11.82 -3.73 -19.88
N THR A 189 -13.01 -3.13 -19.87
CA THR A 189 -13.20 -1.69 -19.63
C THR A 189 -14.17 -1.42 -18.47
N PRO A 190 -13.77 -1.73 -17.22
CA PRO A 190 -14.58 -1.48 -16.05
C PRO A 190 -14.84 0.02 -15.87
N ARG A 191 -16.09 0.33 -15.52
CA ARG A 191 -16.53 1.69 -15.20
C ARG A 191 -16.44 1.95 -13.70
N VAL A 192 -15.78 3.04 -13.35
CA VAL A 192 -15.60 3.52 -11.98
C VAL A 192 -16.48 4.74 -11.76
N ALA A 193 -17.28 4.69 -10.70
CA ALA A 193 -18.11 5.81 -10.27
C ALA A 193 -17.76 6.18 -8.83
N ILE A 194 -17.22 7.38 -8.63
CA ILE A 194 -16.87 7.93 -7.32
C ILE A 194 -17.91 8.97 -6.96
N THR A 195 -18.46 8.90 -5.75
CA THR A 195 -19.27 9.97 -5.17
C THR A 195 -18.76 10.26 -3.76
N TRP A 196 -18.22 11.45 -3.56
CA TRP A 196 -17.68 11.88 -2.28
C TRP A 196 -18.42 13.12 -1.76
N ARG A 197 -18.57 13.21 -0.44
CA ARG A 197 -19.19 14.36 0.24
C ARG A 197 -18.35 14.83 1.41
N THR A 198 -18.18 16.15 1.51
CA THR A 198 -17.48 16.79 2.63
C THR A 198 -18.21 18.07 3.06
N PRO A 199 -18.20 18.42 4.35
CA PRO A 199 -18.52 19.78 4.75
C PRO A 199 -17.51 20.76 4.15
N VAL A 200 -17.99 21.96 3.82
CA VAL A 200 -17.18 23.11 3.41
C VAL A 200 -17.43 24.24 4.39
N ASP A 201 -16.35 24.83 4.90
CA ASP A 201 -16.42 25.97 5.80
C ASP A 201 -16.09 27.26 5.05
N PHE A 202 -17.02 28.21 5.10
CA PHE A 202 -16.89 29.54 4.52
C PHE A 202 -16.56 30.61 5.57
N ALA A 203 -16.37 30.21 6.83
CA ALA A 203 -15.94 31.12 7.89
C ALA A 203 -14.50 31.58 7.64
N PRO A 204 -14.16 32.85 7.96
CA PRO A 204 -12.78 33.32 7.91
C PRO A 204 -11.93 32.51 8.89
N GLU A 205 -10.74 32.11 8.44
CA GLU A 205 -9.80 31.28 9.20
C GLU A 205 -9.60 31.82 10.63
N HIS A 206 -10.17 31.13 11.62
CA HIS A 206 -9.72 31.19 13.00
C HIS A 206 -9.13 29.82 13.31
N ASP A 207 -7.82 29.79 13.51
CA ASP A 207 -7.03 28.60 13.85
C ASP A 207 -7.59 27.98 15.14
N THR A 208 -8.55 27.07 14.98
CA THR A 208 -9.00 26.20 16.06
C THR A 208 -8.51 24.81 15.71
N GLN A 209 -7.24 24.58 16.05
CA GLN A 209 -6.61 23.28 15.99
C GLN A 209 -7.32 22.33 16.95
N GLU A 210 -8.36 21.64 16.47
CA GLU A 210 -9.03 20.56 17.19
C GLU A 210 -8.02 19.41 17.38
N ARG A 211 -7.35 19.38 18.53
CA ARG A 211 -6.59 18.22 19.00
C ARG A 211 -7.58 17.09 19.28
N GLY A 212 -7.68 16.14 18.35
CA GLY A 212 -8.41 14.91 18.55
C GLY A 212 -7.87 14.13 19.75
N ALA A 213 -8.69 13.97 20.78
CA ALA A 213 -8.45 12.98 21.82
C ALA A 213 -8.55 11.56 21.21
N PRO A 214 -7.80 10.58 21.71
CA PRO A 214 -7.93 9.20 21.25
C PRO A 214 -9.30 8.65 21.72
N SER A 215 -10.28 8.62 20.81
CA SER A 215 -11.62 8.12 21.10
C SER A 215 -11.73 6.62 20.80
N ALA A 216 -12.54 5.96 21.62
CA ALA A 216 -12.76 4.53 21.70
C ALA A 216 -12.96 3.88 20.32
N ALA A 217 -12.40 2.66 20.16
CA ALA A 217 -12.60 1.85 18.97
C ALA A 217 -14.09 1.80 18.61
N ALA A 218 -14.43 2.19 17.38
CA ALA A 218 -15.80 2.14 16.88
C ALA A 218 -16.34 0.72 17.08
N ASN A 219 -17.41 0.57 17.88
CA ASN A 219 -18.09 -0.71 18.12
C ASN A 219 -18.91 -1.09 16.88
N VAL A 220 -18.22 -1.38 15.78
CA VAL A 220 -18.79 -1.77 14.50
C VAL A 220 -18.26 -3.16 14.16
N THR A 221 -19.17 -4.04 13.73
CA THR A 221 -18.78 -5.35 13.20
C THR A 221 -18.79 -5.29 11.69
N LEU A 222 -17.65 -5.59 11.07
CA LEU A 222 -17.49 -5.70 9.62
C LEU A 222 -17.28 -7.19 9.29
N THR A 223 -18.09 -7.72 8.38
CA THR A 223 -17.90 -9.03 7.78
C THR A 223 -17.65 -8.85 6.29
N MET A 224 -16.63 -9.54 5.78
CA MET A 224 -16.22 -9.47 4.39
C MET A 224 -16.36 -10.83 3.73
N THR A 225 -17.03 -10.84 2.58
CA THR A 225 -17.16 -12.04 1.75
C THR A 225 -16.81 -11.70 0.31
N GLY A 226 -16.25 -12.64 -0.42
CA GLY A 226 -15.82 -12.45 -1.80
C GLY A 226 -15.60 -13.78 -2.50
N PRO A 227 -15.52 -13.78 -3.83
CA PRO A 227 -15.27 -14.99 -4.61
C PRO A 227 -13.89 -15.58 -4.28
N CYS A 228 -13.79 -16.90 -4.15
CA CYS A 228 -12.52 -17.57 -3.90
C CYS A 228 -11.64 -17.64 -5.16
N ARG A 229 -12.25 -17.59 -6.35
CA ARG A 229 -11.57 -17.66 -7.66
C ARG A 229 -12.18 -16.63 -8.62
N VAL A 230 -11.34 -15.93 -9.37
CA VAL A 230 -11.73 -14.90 -10.34
C VAL A 230 -10.86 -15.04 -11.60
N LYS A 231 -11.33 -14.52 -12.74
CA LYS A 231 -10.52 -14.44 -13.96
C LYS A 231 -9.74 -13.12 -14.01
N VAL A 232 -8.51 -13.17 -14.53
CA VAL A 232 -7.75 -11.95 -14.86
C VAL A 232 -8.55 -11.12 -15.86
N GLY A 233 -8.56 -9.80 -15.70
CA GLY A 233 -9.31 -8.89 -16.56
C GLY A 233 -10.83 -8.97 -16.39
N THR A 234 -11.37 -9.73 -15.44
CA THR A 234 -12.82 -9.72 -15.15
C THR A 234 -13.11 -9.00 -13.83
N PRO A 235 -14.02 -8.00 -13.81
CA PRO A 235 -14.43 -7.36 -12.57
C PRO A 235 -15.11 -8.35 -11.62
N PHE A 236 -14.81 -8.23 -10.33
CA PHE A 236 -15.43 -9.02 -9.27
C PHE A 236 -15.71 -8.16 -8.03
N HIS A 237 -16.56 -8.64 -7.12
CA HIS A 237 -17.02 -7.85 -5.98
C HIS A 237 -16.79 -8.57 -4.65
N TRP A 238 -16.43 -7.80 -3.63
CA TRP A 238 -16.58 -8.20 -2.24
C TRP A 238 -17.87 -7.63 -1.68
N SER A 239 -18.61 -8.44 -0.92
CA SER A 239 -19.74 -8.00 -0.12
C SER A 239 -19.28 -7.72 1.30
N LEU A 240 -19.46 -6.47 1.72
CA LEU A 240 -19.24 -5.98 3.07
C LEU A 240 -20.58 -5.98 3.80
N PHE A 241 -20.70 -6.73 4.89
CA PHE A 241 -21.81 -6.62 5.82
C PHE A 241 -21.34 -5.84 7.06
N ILE A 242 -21.91 -4.66 7.27
CA ILE A 242 -21.59 -3.78 8.39
C ILE A 242 -22.75 -3.79 9.37
N LEU A 243 -22.47 -4.01 10.64
CA LEU A 243 -23.43 -3.91 11.74
C LEU A 243 -22.94 -2.87 12.75
N ASN A 244 -23.74 -1.82 12.97
CA ASN A 244 -23.47 -0.87 14.03
C ASN A 244 -23.85 -1.47 15.40
N ARG A 245 -22.86 -1.81 16.23
CA ARG A 245 -23.06 -2.28 17.61
C ARG A 245 -22.82 -1.17 18.65
N SER A 246 -22.61 0.06 18.21
CA SER A 246 -22.46 1.20 19.11
C SER A 246 -23.82 1.72 19.57
N ALA A 247 -23.83 2.46 20.67
CA ALA A 247 -25.03 3.09 21.21
C ALA A 247 -25.45 4.37 20.44
N SER A 248 -24.64 4.82 19.49
CA SER A 248 -24.87 6.05 18.71
C SER A 248 -24.99 5.75 17.22
N ALA A 249 -25.61 6.67 16.46
CA ALA A 249 -25.61 6.59 15.02
C ALA A 249 -24.19 6.83 14.48
N GLN A 250 -23.73 5.98 13.57
CA GLN A 250 -22.35 6.00 13.07
C GLN A 250 -22.29 6.41 11.60
N ARG A 251 -21.35 7.29 11.25
CA ARG A 251 -20.99 7.60 9.86
C ARG A 251 -19.64 7.00 9.60
N LEU A 252 -19.53 6.04 8.68
CA LEU A 252 -18.32 5.26 8.48
C LEU A 252 -17.74 5.52 7.10
N GLY A 253 -16.43 5.65 7.00
CA GLY A 253 -15.65 5.57 5.77
C GLY A 253 -14.94 4.23 5.69
N ILE A 254 -15.01 3.55 4.57
CA ILE A 254 -14.34 2.28 4.31
C ILE A 254 -13.38 2.49 3.14
N ILE A 255 -12.10 2.22 3.37
CA ILE A 255 -11.02 2.44 2.41
C ILE A 255 -10.21 1.17 2.28
N VAL A 256 -10.03 0.69 1.06
CA VAL A 256 -9.15 -0.45 0.77
C VAL A 256 -7.73 0.06 0.62
N LEU A 257 -6.81 -0.39 1.48
CA LEU A 257 -5.45 0.14 1.49
C LEU A 257 -4.49 -0.67 0.59
N PRO A 258 -3.76 0.01 -0.32
CA PRO A 258 -2.63 -0.54 -1.03
C PRO A 258 -1.57 -1.09 -0.10
N LYS A 259 -1.05 -2.29 -0.39
CA LYS A 259 0.23 -2.69 0.22
C LYS A 259 1.33 -1.78 -0.30
N ARG A 260 1.88 -0.95 0.59
CA ARG A 260 3.14 -0.24 0.32
C ARG A 260 4.28 -1.18 0.66
N LYS A 261 5.21 -1.43 -0.28
CA LYS A 261 6.45 -2.14 0.02
C LYS A 261 7.12 -1.32 1.13
N HIS A 262 7.27 -1.92 2.32
CA HIS A 262 7.99 -1.29 3.42
C HIS A 262 9.43 -1.12 2.94
N THR A 263 9.75 0.04 2.37
CA THR A 263 11.15 0.43 2.21
C THR A 263 11.68 0.55 3.63
N PRO A 264 12.64 -0.28 4.06
CA PRO A 264 13.34 0.02 5.28
C PRO A 264 13.88 1.43 5.08
N THR A 265 13.38 2.38 5.88
CA THR A 265 14.04 3.66 6.05
C THR A 265 15.40 3.27 6.62
N HIS A 266 16.39 3.09 5.73
CA HIS A 266 17.78 3.20 6.11
C HIS A 266 17.90 4.65 6.57
N ARG A 267 17.65 4.85 7.87
CA ARG A 267 18.27 5.92 8.63
C ARG A 267 19.73 5.85 8.20
N PRO A 268 20.29 6.88 7.56
CA PRO A 268 21.65 6.80 7.05
C PRO A 268 22.51 6.41 8.24
N SER A 269 23.01 5.18 8.23
CA SER A 269 24.06 4.77 9.13
C SER A 269 25.21 5.69 8.76
N SER A 270 25.49 6.64 9.64
CA SER A 270 26.65 7.50 9.59
C SER A 270 27.90 6.61 9.63
N SER A 271 28.32 6.12 8.46
CA SER A 271 29.57 5.41 8.26
C SER A 271 30.58 6.37 7.64
N ALA A 272 31.17 7.20 8.49
CA ALA A 272 32.58 7.54 8.47
C ALA A 272 32.80 8.57 9.58
N ALA A 273 33.46 8.14 10.65
CA ALA A 273 34.08 9.06 11.58
C ALA A 273 35.11 9.89 10.81
N VAL A 274 34.80 11.16 10.57
CA VAL A 274 35.79 12.16 10.19
C VAL A 274 36.39 12.68 11.50
N PRO A 275 37.71 12.66 11.71
CA PRO A 275 38.29 13.22 12.92
C PRO A 275 37.98 14.73 12.95
N ALA A 276 37.38 15.18 14.06
CA ALA A 276 37.03 16.57 14.27
C ALA A 276 38.29 17.44 14.28
N SER A 277 38.41 18.34 13.29
CA SER A 277 39.29 19.50 13.38
C SER A 277 38.44 20.77 13.43
N HIS A 278 38.57 21.45 14.56
CA HIS A 278 38.15 22.79 14.93
C HIS A 278 37.36 23.66 13.94
N GLY A 279 36.19 24.10 14.43
CA GLY A 279 35.82 25.52 14.46
C GLY A 279 35.24 26.12 13.18
N ALA A 280 33.91 26.18 13.08
CA ALA A 280 33.13 27.34 12.65
C ALA A 280 31.66 26.94 12.44
N SER A 281 30.74 27.76 12.94
CA SER A 281 29.31 27.62 12.66
C SER A 281 29.06 27.67 11.16
N THR A 282 28.60 26.57 10.59
CA THR A 282 28.00 26.57 9.25
C THR A 282 26.61 26.01 9.37
N ALA A 283 25.66 26.82 8.88
CA ALA A 283 24.26 26.53 8.79
C ALA A 283 24.02 25.13 8.19
N LEU A 284 22.90 24.53 8.60
CA LEU A 284 22.31 23.31 8.06
C LEU A 284 22.12 23.40 6.53
N LEU A 285 23.20 23.26 5.77
CA LEU A 285 23.16 23.02 4.34
C LEU A 285 23.05 21.51 4.17
N ALA A 286 21.87 21.06 3.73
CA ALA A 286 21.68 19.68 3.31
C ALA A 286 22.72 19.35 2.22
N PRO A 287 23.43 18.22 2.30
CA PRO A 287 24.38 17.84 1.27
C PRO A 287 23.63 17.68 -0.06
N ALA A 288 23.93 18.55 -1.03
CA ALA A 288 23.31 18.55 -2.35
C ALA A 288 23.69 17.32 -3.20
N VAL A 289 24.73 16.58 -2.77
CA VAL A 289 25.24 15.41 -3.47
C VAL A 289 24.72 14.15 -2.78
N GLN A 290 23.66 13.59 -3.34
CA GLN A 290 23.22 12.24 -2.99
C GLN A 290 24.19 11.24 -3.61
N ASP A 291 24.61 10.23 -2.83
CA ASP A 291 25.43 9.12 -3.33
C ASP A 291 24.77 8.47 -4.55
N SER A 292 25.52 8.27 -5.63
CA SER A 292 25.06 7.61 -6.85
C SER A 292 24.45 6.24 -6.58
N ASN A 293 24.93 5.50 -5.57
CA ASN A 293 24.32 4.23 -5.18
C ASN A 293 22.98 4.42 -4.47
N ALA A 294 22.80 5.49 -3.69
CA ALA A 294 21.52 5.85 -3.08
C ALA A 294 20.52 6.34 -4.13
N VAL A 295 20.97 7.13 -5.12
CA VAL A 295 20.16 7.55 -6.27
C VAL A 295 19.80 6.34 -7.13
N TYR A 296 20.75 5.46 -7.43
CA TYR A 296 20.51 4.22 -8.18
C TYR A 296 19.57 3.27 -7.44
N ALA A 297 19.74 3.10 -6.13
CA ALA A 297 18.83 2.29 -5.31
C ALA A 297 17.43 2.90 -5.25
N ARG A 298 17.31 4.23 -5.14
CA ARG A 298 16.03 4.95 -5.23
C ARG A 298 15.40 4.78 -6.61
N GLN A 299 16.15 4.93 -7.69
CA GLN A 299 15.65 4.80 -9.06
C GLN A 299 15.28 3.35 -9.40
N LYS A 300 16.07 2.38 -8.93
CA LYS A 300 15.80 0.94 -9.08
C LYS A 300 14.61 0.49 -8.25
N SER A 301 14.40 1.06 -7.06
CA SER A 301 13.20 0.80 -6.25
C SER A 301 11.99 1.66 -6.64
N ALA A 302 12.20 2.77 -7.36
CA ALA A 302 11.17 3.60 -7.97
C ALA A 302 10.57 2.95 -9.23
N ARG A 303 11.22 1.93 -9.81
CA ARG A 303 10.52 0.97 -10.67
C ARG A 303 9.54 0.20 -9.80
N ALA A 304 8.36 0.80 -9.63
CA ALA A 304 7.25 0.20 -8.93
C ALA A 304 6.85 -1.09 -9.67
N GLU A 305 6.76 -2.20 -8.94
CA GLU A 305 6.14 -3.41 -9.48
C GLU A 305 4.71 -3.05 -9.94
N PRO A 306 4.31 -3.52 -11.15
CA PRO A 306 3.00 -3.21 -11.70
C PRO A 306 1.91 -3.65 -10.73
N ALA A 307 0.85 -2.83 -10.64
CA ALA A 307 -0.33 -3.20 -9.86
C ALA A 307 -0.86 -4.56 -10.32
N GLN A 308 -1.17 -5.46 -9.39
CA GLN A 308 -1.70 -6.79 -9.72
C GLN A 308 -3.21 -6.89 -9.40
N LEU A 309 -3.73 -5.95 -8.61
CA LEU A 309 -5.13 -5.81 -8.27
C LEU A 309 -5.53 -4.34 -8.27
N VAL A 310 -6.62 -4.01 -8.95
CA VAL A 310 -7.21 -2.67 -8.97
C VAL A 310 -8.44 -2.67 -8.10
N CYS A 311 -8.55 -1.72 -7.17
CA CYS A 311 -9.77 -1.51 -6.39
C CYS A 311 -10.65 -0.48 -7.08
N LEU A 312 -11.75 -0.92 -7.69
CA LEU A 312 -12.70 -0.05 -8.40
C LEU A 312 -13.50 0.83 -7.42
N THR A 313 -13.68 0.38 -6.18
CA THR A 313 -14.34 1.15 -5.12
C THR A 313 -13.29 1.74 -4.18
N THR A 314 -12.80 2.94 -4.49
CA THR A 314 -11.68 3.57 -3.78
C THR A 314 -12.03 4.01 -2.35
N GLU A 315 -13.25 4.49 -2.13
CA GLU A 315 -13.77 4.88 -0.83
C GLU A 315 -15.28 4.65 -0.79
N LEU A 316 -15.77 4.08 0.31
CA LEU A 316 -17.20 3.86 0.56
C LEU A 316 -17.60 4.59 1.84
N ARG A 317 -18.60 5.46 1.76
CA ARG A 317 -19.14 6.17 2.93
C ARG A 317 -20.53 5.65 3.27
N LEU A 318 -20.71 5.26 4.52
CA LEU A 318 -21.92 4.65 5.05
C LEU A 318 -22.55 5.55 6.11
N GLY A 319 -23.87 5.62 6.11
CA GLY A 319 -24.65 6.17 7.21
C GLY A 319 -25.10 7.63 7.04
N PRO A 320 -25.77 8.19 8.08
CA PRO A 320 -25.78 7.71 9.47
C PRO A 320 -26.49 6.36 9.66
N LEU A 321 -25.76 5.36 10.16
CA LEU A 321 -26.26 4.02 10.46
C LEU A 321 -26.73 4.00 11.92
N ALA A 322 -28.02 3.83 12.16
CA ALA A 322 -28.59 3.84 13.52
C ALA A 322 -28.00 2.72 14.40
N PRO A 323 -28.05 2.84 15.74
CA PRO A 323 -27.69 1.74 16.65
C PRO A 323 -28.42 0.45 16.30
N GLY A 324 -27.69 -0.66 16.17
CA GLY A 324 -28.24 -1.97 15.80
C GLY A 324 -28.59 -2.15 14.32
N ALA A 325 -28.53 -1.09 13.51
CA ALA A 325 -28.78 -1.20 12.07
C ALA A 325 -27.60 -1.83 11.33
N CYS A 326 -27.91 -2.56 10.27
CA CYS A 326 -26.92 -3.13 9.36
C CYS A 326 -27.01 -2.51 7.97
N TYR A 327 -25.89 -2.55 7.25
CA TYR A 327 -25.80 -2.13 5.86
C TYR A 327 -24.90 -3.09 5.09
N THR A 328 -25.34 -3.46 3.88
CA THR A 328 -24.54 -4.28 2.96
C THR A 328 -24.02 -3.39 1.84
N ALA A 329 -22.71 -3.46 1.57
CA ALA A 329 -22.07 -2.69 0.52
C ALA A 329 -21.19 -3.57 -0.36
N GLU A 330 -20.92 -3.12 -1.58
CA GLU A 330 -20.04 -3.82 -2.49
C GLU A 330 -18.75 -3.03 -2.74
N VAL A 331 -17.63 -3.75 -2.76
CA VAL A 331 -16.32 -3.22 -3.15
C VAL A 331 -15.88 -3.97 -4.40
N GLY A 332 -15.78 -3.25 -5.51
CA GLY A 332 -15.39 -3.81 -6.80
C GLY A 332 -13.87 -3.88 -6.97
N PHE A 333 -13.42 -4.90 -7.68
CA PHE A 333 -12.02 -5.18 -7.96
C PHE A 333 -11.82 -5.74 -9.36
N VAL A 334 -10.61 -5.57 -9.90
CA VAL A 334 -10.16 -6.23 -11.15
C VAL A 334 -8.75 -6.78 -10.95
N ALA A 335 -8.59 -8.07 -11.23
CA ALA A 335 -7.30 -8.74 -11.24
C ALA A 335 -6.52 -8.39 -12.53
N LEU A 336 -5.27 -7.95 -12.39
CA LEU A 336 -4.38 -7.63 -13.52
C LEU A 336 -3.34 -8.73 -13.79
N ALA A 337 -3.21 -9.70 -12.89
CA ALA A 337 -2.30 -10.83 -13.01
C ALA A 337 -2.88 -12.05 -12.30
N ALA A 338 -2.54 -13.25 -12.77
CA ALA A 338 -2.90 -14.49 -12.12
C ALA A 338 -2.12 -14.69 -10.80
N GLY A 339 -2.73 -15.39 -9.85
CA GLY A 339 -2.16 -15.66 -8.53
C GLY A 339 -3.11 -15.37 -7.37
N ALA A 340 -2.65 -15.65 -6.14
CA ALA A 340 -3.46 -15.54 -4.92
C ALA A 340 -3.53 -14.09 -4.37
N LEU A 341 -4.33 -13.24 -5.00
CA LEU A 341 -4.58 -11.85 -4.60
C LEU A 341 -4.97 -11.67 -3.13
N ALA A 342 -4.22 -10.82 -2.43
CA ALA A 342 -4.49 -10.43 -1.04
C ALA A 342 -4.28 -8.93 -0.84
N VAL A 343 -5.28 -8.28 -0.24
CA VAL A 343 -5.28 -6.86 0.15
C VAL A 343 -4.57 -6.71 1.51
N GLU A 344 -3.88 -5.59 1.77
CA GLU A 344 -3.18 -5.39 3.05
C GLU A 344 -4.16 -5.25 4.23
N CYS A 345 -5.10 -4.32 4.09
CA CYS A 345 -6.18 -4.12 5.05
C CYS A 345 -7.33 -3.31 4.43
N VAL A 346 -8.49 -3.44 5.05
CA VAL A 346 -9.62 -2.54 4.88
C VAL A 346 -9.65 -1.63 6.10
N ARG A 347 -9.47 -0.34 5.88
CA ARG A 347 -9.52 0.70 6.90
C ARG A 347 -10.95 1.16 7.08
N VAL A 348 -11.43 1.11 8.32
CA VAL A 348 -12.70 1.69 8.74
C VAL A 348 -12.40 2.97 9.51
N VAL A 349 -13.03 4.07 9.09
CA VAL A 349 -12.91 5.39 9.71
C VAL A 349 -14.27 5.79 10.24
N ASP A 350 -14.39 6.09 11.52
CA ASP A 350 -15.56 6.79 12.04
C ASP A 350 -15.44 8.27 11.63
N LEU A 351 -16.31 8.73 10.74
CA LEU A 351 -16.33 10.08 10.21
C LEU A 351 -16.84 11.12 11.22
N GLY A 352 -17.47 10.69 12.31
CA GLY A 352 -17.89 11.56 13.41
C GLY A 352 -16.78 11.81 14.42
N THR A 353 -16.00 10.78 14.76
CA THR A 353 -14.95 10.89 15.79
C THR A 353 -13.52 10.97 15.22
N GLY A 354 -13.32 10.64 13.95
CA GLY A 354 -12.01 10.48 13.33
C GLY A 354 -11.28 9.19 13.74
N GLY A 355 -11.92 8.29 14.50
CA GLY A 355 -11.35 7.02 14.92
C GLY A 355 -11.06 6.11 13.73
N VAL A 356 -9.92 5.41 13.75
CA VAL A 356 -9.46 4.56 12.63
C VAL A 356 -9.18 3.14 13.12
N VAL A 357 -9.67 2.14 12.38
CA VAL A 357 -9.40 0.72 12.62
C VAL A 357 -8.99 0.05 11.31
N ASP A 358 -7.86 -0.66 11.30
CA ASP A 358 -7.36 -1.40 10.13
C ASP A 358 -7.69 -2.89 10.27
N VAL A 359 -8.58 -3.41 9.43
CA VAL A 359 -8.96 -4.82 9.38
C VAL A 359 -8.05 -5.55 8.40
N ARG A 360 -7.15 -6.40 8.93
CA ARG A 360 -6.17 -7.17 8.15
C ARG A 360 -6.67 -8.56 7.74
N GLU A 361 -7.70 -9.07 8.41
CA GLU A 361 -8.36 -10.32 8.05
C GLU A 361 -9.35 -10.07 6.91
N VAL A 362 -8.82 -9.98 5.69
CA VAL A 362 -9.57 -9.72 4.47
C VAL A 362 -9.77 -11.00 3.66
N ALA A 363 -10.81 -11.00 2.81
CA ALA A 363 -11.07 -12.11 1.90
C ALA A 363 -9.87 -12.35 0.97
N GLY A 364 -9.44 -13.61 0.85
CA GLY A 364 -8.41 -14.02 -0.11
C GLY A 364 -9.06 -14.44 -1.43
N VAL A 365 -8.47 -14.04 -2.56
CA VAL A 365 -9.01 -14.34 -3.89
C VAL A 365 -7.89 -14.94 -4.74
N VAL A 366 -8.16 -15.96 -5.56
CA VAL A 366 -7.20 -16.48 -6.54
C VAL A 366 -7.61 -16.06 -7.94
N ALA A 367 -6.78 -15.27 -8.61
CA ALA A 367 -6.95 -14.94 -10.02
C ALA A 367 -6.34 -16.05 -10.89
N VAL A 368 -7.08 -16.50 -11.89
CA VAL A 368 -6.63 -17.45 -12.91
C VAL A 368 -6.61 -16.77 -14.28
N GLU A 369 -5.68 -17.18 -15.14
CA GLU A 369 -5.68 -16.74 -16.54
C GLU A 369 -6.92 -17.29 -17.25
N GLU A 370 -7.33 -16.60 -18.31
CA GLU A 370 -8.36 -17.10 -19.19
C GLU A 370 -7.76 -18.21 -20.05
N GLU A 371 -8.29 -19.43 -19.97
CA GLU A 371 -7.94 -20.49 -20.90
C GLU A 371 -8.45 -20.06 -22.29
N GLU A 372 -7.53 -19.82 -23.23
CA GLU A 372 -7.89 -19.70 -24.64
C GLU A 372 -8.48 -21.05 -25.05
N GLU A 373 -9.79 -21.13 -25.21
CA GLU A 373 -10.43 -22.25 -25.88
C GLU A 373 -9.89 -22.25 -27.31
N GLU A 374 -8.93 -23.13 -27.60
CA GLU A 374 -8.56 -23.49 -28.96
C GLU A 374 -9.83 -24.02 -29.65
N GLU A 375 -10.45 -23.20 -30.51
CA GLU A 375 -11.43 -23.68 -31.48
C GLU A 375 -10.74 -24.72 -32.37
N VAL A 376 -11.13 -26.00 -32.19
CA VAL A 376 -10.70 -27.15 -33.01
C VAL A 376 -11.56 -27.29 -34.26
#